data_AF-A0A7Y9XIA8-F1
#
_entry.id   AF-A0A7Y9XIA8-F1
#
_cell.length_a   1.000
_cell.length_b   1.000
_cell.length_c   1.000
_cell.angle_alpha   90.00
_cell.angle_beta   90.00
_cell.angle_gamma   90.00
#
_symmetry.space_group_name_H-M   'P 1'
#
loop_
_entity.id
_entity.type
_entity.pdbx_description
1 polymer ?
#
loop_
_entity_poly.entity_id
_entity_poly.type
_entity_poly.pdbx_seq_one_letter_code
_entity_poly.pdbx_strand_id
1 'polypeptide(L)'
;MSYIDSIKHELVGYINGLPIYHPLETIKDGAWGEYDFSCSPENLVIGGGSGEHPALVVHHLGSLVARYLLLCIEKNVEHFSDRIPTPPEETVDRLSDIAFDTGETLEFCNWSMTHIRDFVDLAKSPLHQTPLHETQDPEEWIKESIGEFVYFSLPELNPFHAEMISLPGINDGFLGYWMKNVTCPPPNYIKSKKESIRGDEFKEHGFFRWDYNYPPET
;
A
#
# COMPACT_ATOMS: atom_id res chain seq x y z
N MET A 1 9.14 -0.98 22.28
CA MET A 1 8.30 -1.94 21.53
C MET A 1 7.23 -1.12 20.88
N SER A 2 7.04 -1.34 19.59
CA SER A 2 6.06 -0.64 18.79
C SER A 2 4.65 -1.20 19.09
N TYR A 3 3.59 -0.43 18.92
CA TYR A 3 2.21 -0.89 19.16
C TYR A 3 1.85 -2.05 18.22
N ILE A 4 2.36 -2.03 16.99
CA ILE A 4 2.21 -3.13 16.02
C ILE A 4 2.77 -4.46 16.57
N ASP A 5 3.79 -4.43 17.44
CA ASP A 5 4.37 -5.65 18.03
C ASP A 5 3.38 -6.33 19.00
N SER A 6 2.31 -5.65 19.40
CA SER A 6 1.26 -6.21 20.28
C SER A 6 0.11 -6.88 19.52
N ILE A 7 0.07 -6.77 18.19
CA ILE A 7 -1.04 -7.27 17.36
C ILE A 7 -0.53 -8.27 16.32
N LYS A 8 -1.32 -9.28 15.99
CA LYS A 8 -0.97 -10.24 14.92
C LYS A 8 -0.88 -9.54 13.59
N HIS A 9 0.26 -9.67 12.92
CA HIS A 9 0.53 -8.95 11.68
C HIS A 9 1.56 -9.66 10.82
N GLU A 10 1.64 -9.26 9.55
CA GLU A 10 2.66 -9.70 8.61
C GLU A 10 3.40 -8.51 8.01
N LEU A 11 4.73 -8.57 7.96
CA LEU A 11 5.51 -7.58 7.20
C LEU A 11 5.39 -7.87 5.70
N VAL A 12 4.88 -6.90 4.93
CA VAL A 12 4.64 -7.04 3.48
C VAL A 12 5.56 -6.18 2.62
N GLY A 13 6.17 -5.12 3.16
CA GLY A 13 7.05 -4.26 2.39
C GLY A 13 7.64 -3.10 3.17
N TYR A 14 8.24 -2.17 2.45
CA TYR A 14 8.74 -0.91 2.97
C TYR A 14 8.48 0.23 1.98
N ILE A 15 8.06 1.38 2.49
CA ILE A 15 7.93 2.63 1.73
C ILE A 15 8.63 3.74 2.47
N ASN A 16 9.46 4.51 1.78
CA ASN A 16 10.16 5.65 2.38
C ASN A 16 10.94 5.32 3.67
N GLY A 17 11.51 4.10 3.74
CA GLY A 17 12.22 3.59 4.91
C GLY A 17 11.33 3.08 6.05
N LEU A 18 10.00 3.24 5.97
CA LEU A 18 9.04 2.72 6.94
C LEU A 18 8.55 1.32 6.54
N PRO A 19 8.43 0.38 7.49
CA PRO A 19 7.83 -0.92 7.23
C PRO A 19 6.34 -0.79 6.93
N ILE A 20 5.83 -1.70 6.10
CA ILE A 20 4.40 -1.87 5.81
C ILE A 20 3.97 -3.22 6.37
N TYR A 21 2.94 -3.21 7.19
CA TYR A 21 2.36 -4.37 7.82
C TYR A 21 0.92 -4.60 7.36
N HIS A 22 0.55 -5.87 7.26
CA HIS A 22 -0.83 -6.32 7.09
C HIS A 22 -1.33 -6.93 8.41
N PRO A 23 -2.32 -6.34 9.08
CA PRO A 23 -2.91 -6.91 10.29
C PRO A 23 -3.63 -8.23 10.00
N LEU A 24 -3.51 -9.21 10.89
CA LEU A 24 -4.20 -10.51 10.78
C LEU A 24 -5.41 -10.63 11.71
N GLU A 25 -5.65 -9.62 12.54
CA GLU A 25 -6.76 -9.56 13.45
C GLU A 25 -7.37 -8.16 13.50
N THR A 26 -8.62 -8.07 13.97
CA THR A 26 -9.29 -6.79 14.18
C THR A 26 -9.05 -6.28 15.58
N ILE A 27 -8.49 -5.08 15.67
CA ILE A 27 -8.26 -4.35 16.91
C ILE A 27 -9.13 -3.10 16.90
N LYS A 28 -9.83 -2.88 18.01
CA LYS A 28 -10.64 -1.69 18.26
C LYS A 28 -10.07 -0.99 19.47
N ASP A 29 -9.07 -0.17 19.23
CA ASP A 29 -8.36 0.58 20.24
C ASP A 29 -8.16 2.01 19.74
N GLY A 30 -8.33 2.98 20.62
CA GLY A 30 -8.28 4.41 20.29
C GLY A 30 -9.37 4.91 19.32
N ALA A 31 -9.50 6.24 19.25
CA ALA A 31 -10.24 6.94 18.21
C ALA A 31 -9.33 7.31 17.01
N TRP A 32 -9.93 7.75 15.91
CA TRP A 32 -9.19 8.11 14.70
C TRP A 32 -8.05 9.10 14.97
N GLY A 33 -6.82 8.71 14.63
CA GLY A 33 -5.63 9.53 14.78
C GLY A 33 -5.02 9.58 16.20
N GLU A 34 -5.54 8.80 17.15
CA GLU A 34 -4.97 8.68 18.50
C GLU A 34 -3.61 7.95 18.51
N TYR A 35 -3.06 7.75 19.71
CA TYR A 35 -1.76 7.09 19.91
C TYR A 35 -1.81 5.60 19.59
N ASP A 36 -2.78 4.91 20.19
CA ASP A 36 -3.14 3.55 19.83
C ASP A 36 -4.16 3.61 18.69
N PHE A 37 -4.10 2.67 17.76
CA PHE A 37 -4.89 2.71 16.53
C PHE A 37 -5.77 1.48 16.37
N SER A 38 -6.93 1.70 15.76
CA SER A 38 -7.82 0.62 15.33
C SER A 38 -7.42 0.15 13.95
N CYS A 39 -7.40 -1.17 13.74
CA CYS A 39 -7.13 -1.74 12.42
C CYS A 39 -7.81 -3.10 12.26
N SER A 40 -7.88 -3.56 11.02
CA SER A 40 -8.45 -4.84 10.63
C SER A 40 -7.63 -5.47 9.50
N PRO A 41 -7.89 -6.73 9.14
CA PRO A 41 -7.27 -7.37 7.98
C PRO A 41 -7.58 -6.72 6.63
N GLU A 42 -8.46 -5.72 6.58
CA GLU A 42 -8.75 -4.92 5.38
C GLU A 42 -7.81 -3.71 5.25
N ASN A 43 -6.93 -3.50 6.22
CA ASN A 43 -6.03 -2.34 6.29
C ASN A 43 -4.58 -2.71 5.97
N LEU A 44 -3.79 -1.69 5.65
CA LEU A 44 -2.34 -1.75 5.81
C LEU A 44 -1.91 -0.76 6.89
N VAL A 45 -0.83 -1.05 7.60
CA VAL A 45 -0.23 -0.16 8.58
C VAL A 45 1.19 0.17 8.16
N ILE A 46 1.47 1.45 7.93
CA ILE A 46 2.80 1.95 7.59
C ILE A 46 3.43 2.52 8.87
N GLY A 47 4.67 2.13 9.14
CA GLY A 47 5.25 2.32 10.47
C GLY A 47 4.63 1.33 11.47
N GLY A 48 4.79 1.59 12.76
CA GLY A 48 4.42 0.59 13.77
C GLY A 48 3.85 1.14 15.08
N GLY A 49 3.70 2.46 15.22
CA GLY A 49 3.18 3.10 16.41
C GLY A 49 4.12 2.98 17.62
N SER A 50 4.36 4.08 18.35
CA SER A 50 5.29 4.19 19.50
C SER A 50 6.79 3.94 19.20
N GLY A 51 7.66 4.81 19.75
CA GLY A 51 9.11 4.77 19.51
C GLY A 51 9.57 5.82 18.50
N GLU A 52 10.37 5.42 17.50
CA GLU A 52 10.98 6.33 16.50
C GLU A 52 10.02 6.80 15.40
N HIS A 53 8.97 6.03 15.08
CA HIS A 53 8.03 6.35 13.99
C HIS A 53 6.55 6.13 14.38
N PRO A 54 5.67 7.13 14.17
CA PRO A 54 4.23 6.98 14.36
C PRO A 54 3.61 6.01 13.34
N ALA A 55 2.35 5.61 13.56
CA ALA A 55 1.63 4.71 12.66
C ALA A 55 0.79 5.50 11.66
N LEU A 56 0.72 5.02 10.42
CA LEU A 56 -0.22 5.46 9.40
C LEU A 56 -1.08 4.26 9.02
N VAL A 57 -2.36 4.28 9.38
CA VAL A 57 -3.32 3.23 8.98
C VAL A 57 -3.92 3.61 7.63
N VAL A 58 -3.80 2.71 6.68
CA VAL A 58 -4.33 2.84 5.33
C VAL A 58 -5.66 2.09 5.26
N HIS A 59 -6.70 2.83 4.92
CA HIS A 59 -8.07 2.35 4.79
C HIS A 59 -8.49 2.32 3.31
N HIS A 60 -9.56 1.57 3.02
CA HIS A 60 -10.20 1.53 1.71
C HIS A 60 -9.21 1.23 0.57
N LEU A 61 -8.42 0.16 0.70
CA LEU A 61 -7.35 -0.19 -0.27
C LEU A 61 -7.83 -0.27 -1.73
N GLY A 62 -9.08 -0.65 -1.96
CA GLY A 62 -9.67 -0.63 -3.28
C GLY A 62 -9.77 0.77 -3.92
N SER A 63 -10.07 1.82 -3.15
CA SER A 63 -10.05 3.20 -3.64
C SER A 63 -8.65 3.60 -4.11
N LEU A 64 -7.62 3.23 -3.35
CA LEU A 64 -6.22 3.51 -3.70
C LEU A 64 -5.81 2.80 -5.00
N VAL A 65 -6.25 1.55 -5.18
CA VAL A 65 -6.04 0.82 -6.44
C VAL A 65 -6.76 1.50 -7.59
N ALA A 66 -8.03 1.89 -7.42
CA ALA A 66 -8.81 2.58 -8.45
C ALA A 66 -8.10 3.86 -8.92
N ARG A 67 -7.61 4.63 -7.95
CA ARG A 67 -6.84 5.84 -8.20
C ARG A 67 -5.55 5.57 -8.97
N TYR A 68 -4.82 4.53 -8.58
CA TYR A 68 -3.62 4.13 -9.31
C TYR A 68 -3.93 3.72 -10.77
N LEU A 69 -5.07 3.06 -11.02
CA LEU A 69 -5.50 2.75 -12.38
C LEU A 69 -5.84 4.02 -13.18
N LEU A 70 -6.45 5.03 -12.56
CA LEU A 70 -6.65 6.34 -13.19
C LEU A 70 -5.31 7.01 -13.55
N LEU A 71 -4.32 6.96 -12.66
CA LEU A 71 -2.96 7.42 -12.94
C LEU A 71 -2.33 6.66 -14.12
N CYS A 72 -2.51 5.33 -14.18
CA CYS A 72 -2.03 4.52 -15.30
C CYS A 72 -2.62 4.99 -16.63
N ILE A 73 -3.93 5.29 -16.65
CA ILE A 73 -4.62 5.80 -17.84
C ILE A 73 -4.04 7.15 -18.24
N GLU A 74 -3.88 8.08 -17.29
CA GLU A 74 -3.28 9.40 -17.55
C GLU A 74 -1.87 9.26 -18.13
N LYS A 75 -1.01 8.44 -17.52
CA LYS A 75 0.37 8.20 -17.98
C LYS A 75 0.44 7.53 -19.34
N ASN A 76 -0.49 6.62 -19.63
CA ASN A 76 -0.58 6.00 -20.94
C ASN A 76 -1.01 6.99 -22.02
N VAL A 77 -1.93 7.91 -21.71
CA VAL A 77 -2.29 9.00 -22.62
C VAL A 77 -1.11 9.96 -22.82
N GLU A 78 -0.38 10.29 -21.76
CA GLU A 78 0.78 11.19 -21.81
C GLU A 78 1.93 10.62 -22.67
N HIS A 79 2.25 9.33 -22.50
CA HIS A 79 3.47 8.73 -23.07
C HIS A 79 3.23 7.81 -24.26
N PHE A 80 2.01 7.30 -24.43
CA PHE A 80 1.72 6.20 -25.37
C PHE A 80 0.36 6.33 -26.08
N SER A 81 -0.18 7.54 -26.24
CA SER A 81 -1.49 7.81 -26.87
C SER A 81 -1.67 7.14 -28.25
N ASP A 82 -0.60 7.01 -29.03
CA ASP A 82 -0.64 6.37 -30.36
C ASP A 82 -0.66 4.82 -30.32
N ARG A 83 -0.43 4.21 -29.15
CA ARG A 83 -0.20 2.76 -29.00
C ARG A 83 -1.17 2.09 -28.05
N ILE A 84 -1.57 2.79 -27.00
CA ILE A 84 -2.48 2.28 -25.97
C ILE A 84 -3.80 3.04 -26.11
N PRO A 85 -4.89 2.38 -26.52
CA PRO A 85 -6.18 3.03 -26.58
C PRO A 85 -6.63 3.41 -25.17
N THR A 86 -7.17 4.62 -25.03
CA THR A 86 -7.82 5.04 -23.78
C THR A 86 -9.03 4.13 -23.51
N PRO A 87 -9.23 3.67 -22.25
CA PRO A 87 -10.43 2.95 -21.89
C PRO A 87 -11.71 3.74 -22.18
N PRO A 88 -12.87 3.06 -22.32
CA PRO A 88 -14.16 3.75 -22.46
C PRO A 88 -14.43 4.69 -21.28
N GLU A 89 -15.20 5.75 -21.53
CA GLU A 89 -15.60 6.74 -20.51
C GLU A 89 -16.25 6.07 -19.30
N GLU A 90 -17.13 5.08 -19.52
CA GLU A 90 -17.77 4.29 -18.45
C GLU A 90 -16.76 3.58 -17.53
N THR A 91 -15.62 3.12 -18.05
CA THR A 91 -14.54 2.54 -17.24
C THR A 91 -13.90 3.62 -16.36
N VAL A 92 -13.63 4.80 -16.92
CA VAL A 92 -13.01 5.91 -16.21
C VAL A 92 -13.95 6.44 -15.12
N ASP A 93 -15.24 6.58 -15.44
CA ASP A 93 -16.28 6.98 -14.49
C ASP A 93 -16.37 5.97 -13.35
N ARG A 94 -16.43 4.67 -13.66
CA ARG A 94 -16.54 3.64 -12.63
C ARG A 94 -15.32 3.59 -11.71
N LEU A 95 -14.11 3.75 -12.26
CA LEU A 95 -12.90 3.87 -11.46
C LEU A 95 -12.90 5.13 -10.59
N SER A 96 -13.43 6.23 -11.10
CA SER A 96 -13.56 7.50 -10.37
C SER A 96 -14.54 7.37 -9.20
N ASP A 97 -15.69 6.71 -9.40
CA ASP A 97 -16.62 6.40 -8.32
C ASP A 97 -15.92 5.61 -7.21
N ILE A 98 -15.18 4.54 -7.56
CA ILE A 98 -14.49 3.73 -6.56
C ILE A 98 -13.36 4.52 -5.87
N ALA A 99 -12.64 5.37 -6.60
CA ALA A 99 -11.54 6.15 -6.06
C ALA A 99 -12.00 7.24 -5.08
N PHE A 100 -13.14 7.89 -5.35
CA PHE A 100 -13.52 9.13 -4.66
C PHE A 100 -14.80 9.06 -3.82
N ASP A 101 -15.64 8.02 -3.98
CA ASP A 101 -16.84 7.82 -3.14
C ASP A 101 -16.57 7.03 -1.85
N THR A 102 -15.32 6.98 -1.39
CA THR A 102 -14.93 6.35 -0.12
C THR A 102 -14.67 7.39 0.97
N GLY A 103 -14.64 6.93 2.22
CA GLY A 103 -14.21 7.77 3.35
C GLY A 103 -12.72 8.10 3.30
N GLU A 104 -12.23 8.74 4.36
CA GLU A 104 -10.81 9.03 4.55
C GLU A 104 -9.97 7.75 4.45
N THR A 105 -8.91 7.79 3.63
CA THR A 105 -8.08 6.61 3.35
C THR A 105 -6.78 6.57 4.15
N LEU A 106 -6.36 7.70 4.72
CA LEU A 106 -5.10 7.84 5.45
C LEU A 106 -5.38 8.32 6.87
N GLU A 107 -5.07 7.49 7.85
CA GLU A 107 -5.19 7.83 9.27
C GLU A 107 -3.80 8.01 9.89
N PHE A 108 -3.43 9.25 10.16
CA PHE A 108 -2.15 9.59 10.78
C PHE A 108 -2.22 9.50 12.31
N CYS A 109 -1.93 8.32 12.86
CA CYS A 109 -1.98 8.03 14.30
C CYS A 109 -0.76 8.60 15.03
N ASN A 110 -0.96 9.64 15.84
CA ASN A 110 0.08 10.31 16.61
C ASN A 110 1.27 10.85 15.77
N TRP A 111 0.98 11.27 14.53
CA TRP A 111 1.95 12.03 13.74
C TRP A 111 2.03 13.47 14.24
N SER A 112 3.25 13.94 14.47
CA SER A 112 3.53 15.35 14.69
C SER A 112 3.87 16.01 13.35
N MET A 113 3.79 17.33 13.27
CA MET A 113 4.24 18.06 12.08
C MET A 113 5.72 17.82 11.75
N THR A 114 6.54 17.51 12.75
CA THR A 114 7.94 17.11 12.56
C THR A 114 8.02 15.78 11.82
N HIS A 115 7.23 14.78 12.23
CA HIS A 115 7.18 13.49 11.55
C HIS A 115 6.71 13.62 10.10
N ILE A 116 5.67 14.43 9.86
CA ILE A 116 5.16 14.70 8.51
C ILE A 116 6.25 15.35 7.65
N ARG A 117 6.92 16.39 8.16
CA ARG A 117 8.01 17.06 7.44
C ARG A 117 9.14 16.09 7.11
N ASP A 118 9.61 15.33 8.09
CA ASP A 118 10.75 14.43 7.91
C ASP A 118 10.41 13.31 6.91
N PHE A 119 9.17 12.80 6.93
CA PHE A 119 8.68 11.86 5.92
C PHE A 119 8.68 12.50 4.52
N VAL A 120 8.12 13.70 4.38
CA VAL A 120 8.06 14.42 3.09
C VAL A 120 9.46 14.70 2.54
N ASP A 121 10.40 15.10 3.39
CA ASP A 121 11.77 15.38 2.98
C ASP A 121 12.48 14.10 2.49
N LEU A 122 12.24 12.96 3.14
CA LEU A 122 12.73 11.66 2.67
C LEU A 122 12.03 11.22 1.38
N ALA A 123 10.74 11.48 1.21
CA ALA A 123 9.99 11.11 0.00
C ALA A 123 10.48 11.86 -1.25
N LYS A 124 11.05 13.06 -1.08
CA LYS A 124 11.71 13.84 -2.14
C LYS A 124 13.09 13.31 -2.53
N SER A 125 13.62 12.33 -1.81
CA SER A 125 14.96 11.79 -2.06
C SER A 125 15.06 11.22 -3.48
N PRO A 126 16.13 11.54 -4.23
CA PRO A 126 16.36 10.99 -5.57
C PRO A 126 16.73 9.49 -5.54
N LEU A 127 16.80 8.88 -4.36
CA LEU A 127 16.95 7.43 -4.21
C LEU A 127 15.64 6.68 -4.48
N HIS A 128 14.50 7.37 -4.38
CA HIS A 128 13.21 6.81 -4.82
C HIS A 128 13.17 6.75 -6.34
N GLN A 129 12.54 5.72 -6.88
CA GLN A 129 12.41 5.58 -8.32
C GLN A 129 11.45 6.63 -8.91
N THR A 130 10.39 6.95 -8.17
CA THR A 130 9.48 8.06 -8.46
C THR A 130 9.35 8.93 -7.21
N PRO A 131 10.32 9.84 -6.98
CA PRO A 131 10.32 10.72 -5.80
C PRO A 131 9.11 11.65 -5.77
N LEU A 132 8.74 12.10 -4.58
CA LEU A 132 7.75 13.16 -4.40
C LEU A 132 8.26 14.47 -5.01
N HIS A 133 7.50 15.05 -5.93
CA HIS A 133 7.83 16.35 -6.54
C HIS A 133 7.38 17.53 -5.65
N GLU A 134 8.03 18.70 -5.79
CA GLU A 134 7.70 19.89 -4.96
C GLU A 134 6.26 20.37 -5.09
N THR A 135 5.64 20.15 -6.25
CA THR A 135 4.26 20.55 -6.54
C THR A 135 3.25 19.42 -6.33
N GLN A 136 3.71 18.21 -6.03
CA GLN A 136 2.84 17.07 -5.79
C GLN A 136 2.44 17.04 -4.32
N ASP A 137 1.19 16.70 -4.06
CA ASP A 137 0.72 16.51 -2.70
C ASP A 137 1.29 15.20 -2.10
N PRO A 138 1.81 15.22 -0.86
CA PRO A 138 2.41 14.04 -0.25
C PRO A 138 1.45 12.86 -0.04
N GLU A 139 0.18 13.13 0.30
CA GLU A 139 -0.81 12.09 0.48
C GLU A 139 -1.17 11.43 -0.83
N GLU A 140 -1.24 12.21 -1.91
CA GLU A 140 -1.42 11.69 -3.27
C GLU A 140 -0.33 10.69 -3.62
N TRP A 141 0.92 11.06 -3.40
CA TRP A 141 2.08 10.20 -3.64
C TRP A 141 2.02 8.90 -2.82
N ILE A 142 1.57 8.96 -1.56
CA ILE A 142 1.35 7.76 -0.72
C ILE A 142 0.23 6.91 -1.32
N LYS A 143 -0.93 7.49 -1.62
CA LYS A 143 -2.11 6.80 -2.15
C LYS A 143 -1.79 6.09 -3.47
N GLU A 144 -1.09 6.76 -4.39
CA GLU A 144 -0.65 6.17 -5.67
C GLU A 144 0.37 5.05 -5.47
N SER A 145 1.37 5.25 -4.60
CA SER A 145 2.41 4.25 -4.33
C SER A 145 1.85 2.98 -3.68
N ILE A 146 0.90 3.14 -2.74
CA ILE A 146 0.25 2.01 -2.09
C ILE A 146 -0.79 1.36 -3.01
N GLY A 147 -1.52 2.15 -3.81
CA GLY A 147 -2.44 1.64 -4.82
C GLY A 147 -1.76 0.73 -5.83
N GLU A 148 -0.58 1.13 -6.32
CA GLU A 148 0.26 0.28 -7.17
C GLU A 148 0.66 -1.02 -6.47
N PHE A 149 1.13 -0.91 -5.23
CA PHE A 149 1.60 -2.05 -4.46
C PHE A 149 0.48 -3.07 -4.22
N VAL A 150 -0.70 -2.60 -3.80
CA VAL A 150 -1.86 -3.47 -3.60
C VAL A 150 -2.28 -4.12 -4.92
N TYR A 151 -2.32 -3.36 -6.02
CA TYR A 151 -2.73 -3.89 -7.32
C TYR A 151 -1.86 -5.06 -7.79
N PHE A 152 -0.53 -4.94 -7.70
CA PHE A 152 0.39 -5.94 -8.22
C PHE A 152 0.78 -7.02 -7.22
N SER A 153 0.79 -6.72 -5.93
CA SER A 153 1.38 -7.59 -4.92
C SER A 153 0.41 -8.12 -3.88
N LEU A 154 -0.71 -7.45 -3.64
CA LEU A 154 -1.71 -7.85 -2.63
C LEU A 154 -3.15 -7.72 -3.19
N PRO A 155 -3.45 -8.25 -4.39
CA PRO A 155 -4.76 -8.08 -5.03
C PRO A 155 -5.92 -8.65 -4.19
N GLU A 156 -5.66 -9.65 -3.35
CA GLU A 156 -6.61 -10.24 -2.42
C GLU A 156 -7.12 -9.27 -1.34
N LEU A 157 -6.37 -8.20 -1.05
CA LEU A 157 -6.78 -7.16 -0.11
C LEU A 157 -7.67 -6.09 -0.77
N ASN A 158 -7.81 -6.12 -2.09
CA ASN A 158 -8.68 -5.19 -2.80
C ASN A 158 -10.08 -5.83 -3.03
N PRO A 159 -11.14 -5.35 -2.35
CA PRO A 159 -12.48 -5.90 -2.50
C PRO A 159 -13.08 -5.74 -3.90
N PHE A 160 -12.55 -4.79 -4.69
CA PHE A 160 -12.99 -4.51 -6.05
C PHE A 160 -12.07 -5.11 -7.12
N HIS A 161 -11.09 -5.95 -6.74
CA HIS A 161 -10.08 -6.44 -7.69
C HIS A 161 -10.72 -7.13 -8.91
N ALA A 162 -11.63 -8.09 -8.67
CA ALA A 162 -12.32 -8.82 -9.73
C ALA A 162 -13.18 -7.91 -10.63
N GLU A 163 -13.79 -6.88 -10.05
CA GLU A 163 -14.57 -5.89 -10.79
C GLU A 163 -13.65 -5.06 -11.69
N MET A 164 -12.58 -4.48 -11.14
CA MET A 164 -11.65 -3.61 -11.85
C MET A 164 -10.98 -4.28 -13.04
N ILE A 165 -10.49 -5.51 -12.86
CA ILE A 165 -9.86 -6.26 -13.97
C ILE A 165 -10.87 -6.61 -15.06
N SER A 166 -12.16 -6.72 -14.72
CA SER A 166 -13.21 -6.98 -15.70
C SER A 166 -13.63 -5.74 -16.50
N LEU A 167 -13.21 -4.54 -16.08
CA LEU A 167 -13.57 -3.31 -16.78
C LEU A 167 -12.90 -3.24 -18.16
N PRO A 168 -13.65 -2.84 -19.21
CA PRO A 168 -13.10 -2.71 -20.55
C PRO A 168 -11.87 -1.80 -20.60
N GLY A 169 -10.81 -2.27 -21.25
CA GLY A 169 -9.56 -1.51 -21.43
C GLY A 169 -8.57 -1.58 -20.25
N ILE A 170 -8.91 -2.24 -19.14
CA ILE A 170 -7.99 -2.41 -18.01
C ILE A 170 -7.06 -3.62 -18.22
N ASN A 171 -7.61 -4.80 -18.50
CA ASN A 171 -6.80 -6.01 -18.73
C ASN A 171 -6.12 -6.04 -20.12
N ASP A 172 -6.71 -5.38 -21.11
CA ASP A 172 -6.17 -5.30 -22.47
C ASP A 172 -5.17 -4.15 -22.64
N GLY A 173 -5.18 -3.20 -21.69
CA GLY A 173 -4.26 -2.08 -21.63
C GLY A 173 -2.96 -2.46 -20.93
N PHE A 174 -1.85 -1.88 -21.38
CA PHE A 174 -0.59 -2.00 -20.65
C PHE A 174 -0.68 -1.14 -19.38
N LEU A 175 -1.02 -1.77 -18.25
CA LEU A 175 -0.91 -1.13 -16.94
C LEU A 175 0.57 -1.08 -16.56
N GLY A 176 1.14 0.13 -16.65
CA GLY A 176 2.55 0.35 -16.35
C GLY A 176 2.82 0.27 -14.85
N TYR A 177 4.00 -0.22 -14.47
CA TYR A 177 4.54 -0.06 -13.13
C TYR A 177 5.20 1.33 -13.08
N TRP A 178 4.60 2.31 -12.41
CA TRP A 178 4.92 3.74 -12.47
C TRP A 178 5.54 4.31 -11.19
N MET A 179 5.06 3.91 -10.01
CA MET A 179 5.49 4.52 -8.74
C MET A 179 6.76 3.87 -8.22
N LYS A 180 6.78 2.54 -8.10
CA LYS A 180 7.94 1.72 -7.71
C LYS A 180 8.60 2.15 -6.40
N ASN A 181 7.80 2.72 -5.51
CA ASN A 181 8.26 3.29 -4.24
C ASN A 181 8.16 2.31 -3.07
N VAL A 182 7.45 1.18 -3.27
CA VAL A 182 7.40 0.09 -2.29
C VAL A 182 8.46 -0.95 -2.63
N THR A 183 9.27 -1.29 -1.63
CA THR A 183 10.27 -2.35 -1.72
C THR A 183 9.83 -3.55 -0.90
N CYS A 184 9.98 -4.73 -1.49
CA CYS A 184 9.54 -5.99 -0.88
C CYS A 184 10.75 -6.79 -0.41
N PRO A 185 10.72 -7.43 0.77
CA PRO A 185 11.74 -8.40 1.13
C PRO A 185 11.74 -9.56 0.12
N PRO A 186 12.90 -10.15 -0.22
CA PRO A 186 12.92 -11.24 -1.17
C PRO A 186 12.17 -12.46 -0.62
N PRO A 187 11.58 -13.30 -1.50
CA PRO A 187 10.95 -14.56 -1.07
C PRO A 187 11.91 -15.38 -0.19
N ASN A 188 11.40 -15.92 0.91
CA ASN A 188 12.16 -16.68 1.92
C ASN A 188 13.17 -15.87 2.77
N TYR A 189 13.15 -14.53 2.72
CA TYR A 189 13.97 -13.72 3.62
C TYR A 189 13.44 -13.81 5.06
N ILE A 190 14.17 -14.54 5.91
CA ILE A 190 13.88 -14.65 7.35
C ILE A 190 14.92 -13.81 8.09
N LYS A 191 14.51 -12.66 8.65
CA LYS A 191 15.43 -11.68 9.25
C LYS A 191 16.21 -12.23 10.45
N SER A 192 15.74 -13.30 11.12
CA SER A 192 16.64 -14.14 11.91
C SER A 192 16.09 -15.56 12.16
N LYS A 193 16.88 -16.58 11.85
CA LYS A 193 16.61 -18.00 12.16
C LYS A 193 16.73 -18.33 13.65
N LYS A 194 17.24 -17.40 14.47
CA LYS A 194 17.51 -17.58 15.92
C LYS A 194 16.42 -17.01 16.82
N GLU A 195 15.70 -15.97 16.40
CA GLU A 195 14.54 -15.43 17.15
C GLU A 195 13.25 -16.17 16.74
N SER A 196 13.13 -16.56 15.47
CA SER A 196 11.99 -17.33 14.92
C SER A 196 11.82 -18.76 15.49
N ILE A 197 12.83 -19.32 16.16
CA ILE A 197 12.80 -20.68 16.75
C ILE A 197 12.55 -20.64 18.28
N ARG A 198 12.54 -19.45 18.90
CA ARG A 198 12.48 -19.32 20.38
C ARG A 198 11.09 -19.09 20.97
N GLY A 199 10.04 -18.93 20.17
CA GLY A 199 8.68 -18.78 20.66
C GLY A 199 7.62 -19.30 19.69
N ASP A 200 6.50 -19.76 20.22
CA ASP A 200 5.30 -20.11 19.43
C ASP A 200 4.69 -18.89 18.71
N GLU A 201 5.14 -17.68 19.05
CA GLU A 201 4.68 -16.37 18.55
C GLU A 201 5.04 -16.07 17.07
N PHE A 202 5.99 -16.77 16.44
CA PHE A 202 6.27 -16.58 15.00
C PHE A 202 5.12 -17.06 14.10
N LYS A 203 4.19 -17.85 14.64
CA LYS A 203 2.91 -18.16 13.97
C LYS A 203 1.89 -17.01 14.08
N GLU A 204 2.15 -16.03 14.94
CA GLU A 204 1.26 -14.92 15.26
C GLU A 204 1.75 -13.58 14.66
N HIS A 205 3.06 -13.42 14.46
CA HIS A 205 3.68 -12.28 13.78
C HIS A 205 4.62 -12.78 12.67
N GLY A 206 4.08 -12.89 11.46
CA GLY A 206 4.77 -13.47 10.30
C GLY A 206 5.57 -12.46 9.49
N PHE A 207 6.49 -12.94 8.66
CA PHE A 207 6.82 -12.25 7.41
C PHE A 207 5.88 -12.86 6.38
N PHE A 208 5.17 -12.04 5.60
CA PHE A 208 4.38 -12.59 4.51
C PHE A 208 5.31 -13.43 3.64
N ARG A 209 4.99 -14.72 3.50
CA ARG A 209 5.66 -15.54 2.51
C ARG A 209 5.17 -15.03 1.18
N TRP A 210 6.05 -14.37 0.42
CA TRP A 210 5.94 -14.43 -1.03
C TRP A 210 5.97 -15.92 -1.37
N ASP A 211 4.81 -16.56 -1.43
CA ASP A 211 4.67 -17.95 -1.84
C ASP A 211 5.05 -17.99 -3.32
N TYR A 212 6.35 -18.13 -3.55
CA TYR A 212 6.92 -18.23 -4.89
C TYR A 212 6.65 -19.64 -5.40
N ASN A 213 5.45 -19.85 -5.93
CA ASN A 213 5.11 -21.03 -6.69
C ASN A 213 5.57 -20.82 -8.14
N TYR A 214 6.70 -21.45 -8.51
CA TYR A 214 7.14 -21.50 -9.89
C TYR A 214 7.37 -22.93 -10.37
N PRO A 215 6.71 -23.36 -11.48
CA PRO A 215 5.69 -22.61 -12.21
C PRO A 215 4.41 -22.43 -11.36
N PRO A 216 3.56 -21.41 -11.64
CA PRO A 216 2.25 -21.34 -11.01
C PRO A 216 1.49 -22.64 -11.28
N GLU A 217 0.94 -23.24 -10.23
CA GLU A 217 0.14 -24.46 -10.37
C GLU A 217 -1.11 -24.14 -11.23
N THR A 218 -1.35 -24.97 -12.24
CA THR A 218 -2.45 -24.85 -13.22
C THR A 218 -3.82 -25.12 -12.61
#